data_AF-A0A3D4E680-F1
#
_entry.id   AF-A0A3D4E680-F1
#
_cell.length_a   1.000
_cell.length_b   1.000
_cell.length_c   1.000
_cell.angle_alpha   90.00
_cell.angle_beta   90.00
_cell.angle_gamma   90.00
#
_symmetry.space_group_name_H-M   'P 1'
#
loop_
_entity.id
_entity.type
_entity.pdbx_description
1 polymer ?
#
loop_
_entity_poly.entity_id
_entity_poly.type
_entity_poly.pdbx_seq_one_letter_code
_entity_poly.pdbx_strand_id
1 'polypeptide(L)'
;MAKRPKRTDIIDIAARGYMSVWEHRKTLTQMALFPMMVKCLTVAVVVILGLQENLLRQGLLYIPSFFVEGWFIAAALRLVFYHEAWPSFLTGDAKEDAARIAQRRKAIQACGILYTLLRLVSVLSVAMFVEYAGDPAANTEGLAAGAPAPEDIPFIVSVIAFAGATMLLMGSIWAYRYFCLYVPVALGRSIKSFLKAAFGFKASFHMIFVSMLCFMPFFVFLGMFHGMWDQLFTDPALSIDQPIYTLGSAVLQSVMELSVSAITAVAIGVYMMDVVYKHKKK
;
A
#
# COMPACT_ATOMS: atom_id res chain seq x y z
N MET A 1 1.94 -35.27 25.84
CA MET A 1 2.57 -33.94 25.68
C MET A 1 1.91 -33.21 24.52
N ALA A 2 1.06 -32.21 24.77
CA ALA A 2 0.49 -31.38 23.72
C ALA A 2 1.63 -30.55 23.08
N LYS A 3 1.89 -30.73 21.77
CA LYS A 3 2.81 -29.88 21.01
C LYS A 3 2.36 -28.43 21.22
N ARG A 4 3.19 -27.62 21.90
CA ARG A 4 2.96 -26.17 21.98
C ARG A 4 2.73 -25.67 20.55
N PRO A 5 1.67 -24.88 20.27
CA PRO A 5 1.50 -24.31 18.96
C PRO A 5 2.77 -23.53 18.62
N LYS A 6 3.42 -23.86 17.49
CA LYS A 6 4.56 -23.10 16.97
C LYS A 6 4.16 -21.63 17.02
N ARG A 7 4.96 -20.79 17.72
CA ARG A 7 4.78 -19.34 17.64
C ARG A 7 4.81 -18.98 16.16
N THR A 8 3.75 -18.36 15.66
CA THR A 8 3.70 -17.86 14.28
C THR A 8 4.83 -16.86 14.12
N ASP A 9 5.86 -17.25 13.36
CA ASP A 9 6.95 -16.39 12.98
C ASP A 9 6.46 -15.35 11.97
N ILE A 10 6.94 -14.11 12.08
CA ILE A 10 6.65 -13.02 11.15
C ILE A 10 7.15 -13.41 9.75
N ILE A 11 8.28 -14.10 9.68
CA ILE A 11 8.86 -14.60 8.43
C ILE A 11 7.94 -15.63 7.78
N ASP A 12 7.40 -16.58 8.56
CA ASP A 12 6.45 -17.59 8.08
C ASP A 12 5.18 -16.94 7.51
N ILE A 13 4.68 -15.87 8.15
CA ILE A 13 3.48 -15.15 7.69
C ILE A 13 3.77 -14.46 6.34
N ALA A 14 4.89 -13.75 6.23
CA ALA A 14 5.29 -13.10 4.99
C ALA A 14 5.49 -14.13 3.86
N ALA A 15 6.19 -15.24 4.15
CA ALA A 15 6.41 -16.32 3.20
C ALA A 15 5.09 -16.94 2.72
N ARG A 16 4.11 -17.15 3.61
CA ARG A 16 2.77 -17.60 3.22
C ARG A 16 2.06 -16.59 2.33
N GLY A 17 2.21 -15.29 2.59
CA GLY A 17 1.71 -14.24 1.71
C GLY A 17 2.22 -14.40 0.28
N TYR A 18 3.53 -14.56 0.11
CA TYR A 18 4.16 -14.81 -1.18
C TYR A 18 3.68 -16.10 -1.84
N MET A 19 3.71 -17.21 -1.11
CA MET A 19 3.31 -18.52 -1.64
C MET A 19 1.86 -18.52 -2.13
N SER A 20 0.94 -17.95 -1.33
CA SER A 20 -0.48 -17.89 -1.69
C SER A 20 -0.74 -17.04 -2.94
N VAL A 21 -0.04 -15.91 -3.09
CA VAL A 21 -0.12 -15.08 -4.30
C VAL A 21 0.48 -15.80 -5.51
N TRP A 22 1.61 -16.49 -5.33
CA TRP A 22 2.28 -17.24 -6.39
C TRP A 22 1.47 -18.42 -6.92
N GLU A 23 0.78 -19.14 -6.02
CA GLU A 23 -0.15 -20.22 -6.36
C GLU A 23 -1.24 -19.72 -7.32
N HIS A 24 -1.76 -18.52 -7.07
CA HIS A 24 -2.85 -17.91 -7.84
C HIS A 24 -2.38 -16.90 -8.90
N ARG A 25 -1.08 -16.89 -9.25
CA ARG A 25 -0.46 -15.84 -10.10
C ARG A 25 -1.17 -15.61 -11.43
N LYS A 26 -1.62 -16.67 -12.12
CA LYS A 26 -2.28 -16.53 -13.43
C LYS A 26 -3.57 -15.72 -13.34
N THR A 27 -4.43 -16.07 -12.38
CA THR A 27 -5.69 -15.36 -12.14
C THR A 27 -5.43 -13.94 -11.64
N LEU A 28 -4.48 -13.77 -10.72
CA LEU A 28 -4.14 -12.45 -10.19
C LEU A 28 -3.56 -11.52 -11.27
N THR A 29 -2.68 -12.01 -12.16
CA THR A 29 -2.15 -11.21 -13.27
C THR A 29 -3.24 -10.78 -14.24
N GLN A 30 -4.19 -11.66 -14.55
CA GLN A 30 -5.34 -11.30 -15.39
C GLN A 30 -6.21 -10.21 -14.74
N MET A 31 -6.44 -10.31 -13.43
CA MET A 31 -7.19 -9.31 -12.68
C MET A 31 -6.43 -8.00 -12.48
N ALA A 32 -5.09 -8.06 -12.39
CA ALA A 32 -4.20 -6.92 -12.20
C ALA A 32 -4.09 -6.03 -13.46
N LEU A 33 -4.37 -6.58 -14.65
CA LEU A 33 -4.31 -5.81 -15.89
C LEU A 33 -5.26 -4.61 -15.87
N PHE A 34 -6.46 -4.77 -15.30
CA PHE A 34 -7.46 -3.71 -15.21
C PHE A 34 -7.04 -2.51 -14.33
N PRO A 35 -6.65 -2.68 -13.04
CA PRO A 35 -6.11 -1.58 -12.25
C PRO A 35 -4.86 -0.96 -12.88
N MET A 36 -3.98 -1.77 -13.50
CA MET A 36 -2.83 -1.24 -14.20
C MET A 36 -3.22 -0.29 -15.34
N MET A 37 -4.16 -0.67 -16.20
CA MET A 37 -4.62 0.20 -17.29
C MET A 37 -5.21 1.51 -16.78
N VAL A 38 -6.07 1.46 -15.75
CA VAL A 38 -6.67 2.66 -15.15
C VAL A 38 -5.58 3.54 -14.53
N LYS A 39 -4.61 2.95 -13.84
CA LYS A 39 -3.49 3.69 -13.24
C LYS A 39 -2.62 4.37 -14.30
N CYS A 40 -2.25 3.65 -15.37
CA CYS A 40 -1.50 4.22 -16.48
C CYS A 40 -2.25 5.38 -17.15
N LEU A 41 -3.57 5.25 -17.32
CA LEU A 41 -4.41 6.33 -17.84
C LEU A 41 -4.39 7.55 -16.92
N THR A 42 -4.55 7.35 -15.60
CA THR A 42 -4.48 8.47 -14.64
C THR A 42 -3.12 9.14 -14.59
N VAL A 43 -2.02 8.38 -14.68
CA VAL A 43 -0.65 8.93 -14.81
C VAL A 43 -0.55 9.78 -16.07
N ALA A 44 -0.99 9.27 -17.22
CA ALA A 44 -0.93 9.98 -18.48
C ALA A 44 -1.70 11.32 -18.42
N VAL A 45 -2.88 11.32 -17.78
CA VAL A 45 -3.67 12.54 -17.55
C VAL A 45 -2.90 13.54 -16.66
N VAL A 46 -2.25 13.08 -15.59
CA VAL A 46 -1.42 13.95 -14.73
C VAL A 46 -0.28 14.59 -15.50
N VAL A 47 0.40 13.81 -16.36
CA VAL A 47 1.51 14.30 -17.20
C VAL A 47 1.02 15.32 -18.23
N ILE A 48 -0.08 15.02 -18.93
CA ILE A 48 -0.67 15.91 -19.94
C ILE A 48 -1.12 17.24 -19.32
N LEU A 49 -1.66 17.21 -18.10
CA LEU A 49 -2.13 18.40 -17.39
C LEU A 49 -1.00 19.17 -16.68
N GLY A 50 0.25 18.69 -16.69
CA GLY A 50 1.37 19.36 -16.03
C GLY A 50 1.23 19.41 -14.51
N LEU A 51 0.60 18.40 -13.89
CA LEU A 51 0.28 18.39 -12.46
C LEU A 51 1.28 17.62 -11.60
N GLN A 52 2.50 17.38 -12.09
CA GLN A 52 3.54 16.61 -11.41
C GLN A 52 3.94 17.23 -10.07
N GLU A 53 4.02 18.56 -10.00
CA GLU A 53 4.46 19.29 -8.81
C GLU A 53 3.38 19.39 -7.71
N ASN A 54 2.12 19.16 -8.06
CA ASN A 54 1.01 19.31 -7.11
C ASN A 54 0.49 17.96 -6.63
N LEU A 55 1.15 17.40 -5.61
CA LEU A 55 0.82 16.10 -5.02
C LEU A 55 -0.66 15.97 -4.63
N LEU A 56 -1.29 17.05 -4.16
CA LEU A 56 -2.69 17.02 -3.75
C LEU A 56 -3.63 16.87 -4.96
N ARG A 57 -3.41 17.66 -6.03
CA ARG A 57 -4.19 17.54 -7.28
C ARG A 57 -3.95 16.19 -7.95
N GLN A 58 -2.71 15.71 -7.95
CA GLN A 58 -2.35 14.39 -8.43
C GLN A 58 -3.10 13.30 -7.65
N GLY A 59 -3.14 13.39 -6.32
CA GLY A 59 -3.89 12.46 -5.45
C GLY A 59 -5.37 12.39 -5.77
N LEU A 60 -6.00 13.54 -6.06
CA LEU A 60 -7.41 13.60 -6.45
C LEU A 60 -7.66 12.96 -7.82
N LEU A 61 -6.75 13.14 -8.78
CA LEU A 61 -6.85 12.49 -10.09
C LEU A 61 -6.66 10.98 -10.03
N TYR A 62 -5.96 10.47 -9.02
CA TYR A 62 -5.79 9.02 -8.80
C TYR A 62 -6.97 8.33 -8.12
N ILE A 63 -8.03 9.03 -7.71
CA ILE A 63 -9.21 8.43 -7.07
C ILE A 63 -9.76 7.22 -7.86
N PRO A 64 -9.97 7.29 -9.20
CA PRO A 64 -10.45 6.14 -9.96
C PRO A 64 -9.50 4.95 -9.88
N SER A 65 -8.18 5.20 -9.92
CA SER A 65 -7.16 4.16 -9.77
C SER A 65 -7.24 3.50 -8.39
N PHE A 66 -7.40 4.28 -7.31
CA PHE A 66 -7.51 3.75 -5.95
C PHE A 66 -8.74 2.86 -5.76
N PHE A 67 -9.88 3.20 -6.37
CA PHE A 67 -11.07 2.35 -6.34
C PHE A 67 -10.84 0.98 -6.98
N VAL A 68 -10.20 0.96 -8.15
CA VAL A 68 -9.94 -0.27 -8.89
C VAL A 68 -8.85 -1.11 -8.20
N GLU A 69 -7.85 -0.47 -7.60
CA GLU A 69 -6.85 -1.14 -6.77
C GLU A 69 -7.48 -1.77 -5.51
N GLY A 70 -8.37 -1.04 -4.82
CA GLY A 70 -9.11 -1.56 -3.69
C GLY A 70 -10.04 -2.73 -4.06
N TRP A 71 -10.67 -2.67 -5.23
CA TRP A 71 -11.41 -3.80 -5.80
C TRP A 71 -10.51 -5.01 -6.05
N PHE A 72 -9.35 -4.80 -6.67
CA PHE A 72 -8.38 -5.86 -6.97
C PHE A 72 -7.88 -6.53 -5.68
N ILE A 73 -7.51 -5.73 -4.67
CA ILE A 73 -7.05 -6.25 -3.37
C ILE A 73 -8.16 -7.05 -2.69
N ALA A 74 -9.40 -6.55 -2.70
CA ALA A 74 -10.54 -7.27 -2.15
C ALA A 74 -10.74 -8.62 -2.85
N ALA A 75 -10.63 -8.64 -4.17
CA ALA A 75 -10.79 -9.85 -4.95
C ALA A 75 -9.62 -10.83 -4.75
N ALA A 76 -8.39 -10.34 -4.65
CA ALA A 76 -7.21 -11.15 -4.34
C ALA A 76 -7.32 -11.83 -2.97
N LEU A 77 -7.74 -11.08 -1.94
CA LEU A 77 -8.00 -11.65 -0.62
C LEU A 77 -9.08 -12.73 -0.68
N ARG A 78 -10.19 -12.49 -1.38
CA ARG A 78 -11.26 -13.48 -1.48
C ARG A 78 -10.87 -14.72 -2.27
N LEU A 79 -10.06 -14.54 -3.32
CA LEU A 79 -9.48 -15.66 -4.07
C LEU A 79 -8.61 -16.53 -3.16
N VAL A 80 -7.72 -15.93 -2.37
CA VAL A 80 -6.80 -16.70 -1.51
C VAL A 80 -7.52 -17.37 -0.32
N PHE A 81 -8.44 -16.68 0.35
CA PHE A 81 -9.04 -17.18 1.60
C PHE A 81 -10.34 -17.97 1.40
N TYR A 82 -11.07 -17.72 0.32
CA TYR A 82 -12.36 -18.35 0.05
C TYR A 82 -12.38 -19.12 -1.27
N HIS A 83 -11.27 -19.16 -2.02
CA HIS A 83 -11.19 -19.76 -3.37
C HIS A 83 -12.24 -19.18 -4.33
N GLU A 84 -12.68 -17.94 -4.09
CA GLU A 84 -13.68 -17.26 -4.90
C GLU A 84 -13.00 -16.52 -6.06
N ALA A 85 -12.82 -17.19 -7.19
CA ALA A 85 -12.39 -16.54 -8.41
C ALA A 85 -13.41 -15.53 -8.93
N TRP A 86 -12.92 -14.54 -9.68
CA TRP A 86 -13.77 -13.69 -10.52
C TRP A 86 -13.44 -14.00 -11.98
N PRO A 87 -14.45 -14.31 -12.82
CA PRO A 87 -15.88 -14.46 -12.53
C PRO A 87 -16.21 -15.69 -11.64
N SER A 88 -17.30 -15.63 -10.87
CA SER A 88 -17.72 -16.73 -9.99
C SER A 88 -18.38 -17.88 -10.74
N PHE A 89 -18.09 -19.11 -10.33
CA PHE A 89 -18.85 -20.28 -10.76
C PHE A 89 -20.20 -20.32 -10.01
N LEU A 90 -21.30 -20.34 -10.77
CA LEU A 90 -22.65 -20.48 -10.22
C LEU A 90 -22.88 -21.95 -9.83
N THR A 91 -23.43 -22.21 -8.65
CA THR A 91 -23.74 -23.58 -8.20
C THR A 91 -24.98 -24.14 -8.88
N GLY A 92 -25.78 -23.28 -9.50
CA GLY A 92 -27.03 -23.62 -10.18
C GLY A 92 -28.28 -23.39 -9.33
N ASP A 93 -28.13 -23.11 -8.02
CA ASP A 93 -29.21 -22.60 -7.18
C ASP A 93 -29.24 -21.07 -7.22
N ALA A 94 -30.20 -20.53 -7.98
CA ALA A 94 -30.35 -19.10 -8.18
C ALA A 94 -30.51 -18.29 -6.87
N LYS A 95 -31.13 -18.85 -5.83
CA LYS A 95 -31.36 -18.11 -4.58
C LYS A 95 -30.08 -18.03 -3.74
N GLU A 96 -29.37 -19.15 -3.62
CA GLU A 96 -28.12 -19.18 -2.89
C GLU A 96 -27.02 -18.38 -3.61
N ASP A 97 -26.93 -18.52 -4.93
CA ASP A 97 -26.00 -17.77 -5.77
C ASP A 97 -26.28 -16.26 -5.67
N ALA A 98 -27.54 -15.82 -5.71
CA ALA A 98 -27.90 -14.42 -5.56
C ALA A 98 -27.49 -13.86 -4.18
N ALA A 99 -27.72 -14.62 -3.10
CA ALA A 99 -27.34 -14.19 -1.75
C ALA A 99 -25.81 -14.09 -1.59
N ARG A 100 -25.06 -15.08 -2.09
CA ARG A 100 -23.59 -15.10 -2.07
C ARG A 100 -23.00 -13.94 -2.89
N ILE A 101 -23.53 -13.70 -4.09
CA ILE A 101 -23.11 -12.56 -4.94
C ILE A 101 -23.39 -11.23 -4.25
N ALA A 102 -24.57 -11.08 -3.63
CA ALA A 102 -24.93 -9.85 -2.91
C ALA A 102 -23.99 -9.58 -1.72
N GLN A 103 -23.68 -10.61 -0.92
CA GLN A 103 -22.76 -10.49 0.20
C GLN A 103 -21.33 -10.16 -0.26
N ARG A 104 -20.85 -10.85 -1.30
CA ARG A 104 -19.54 -10.61 -1.90
C ARG A 104 -19.43 -9.17 -2.44
N ARG A 105 -20.45 -8.70 -3.17
CA ARG A 105 -20.50 -7.34 -3.71
C ARG A 105 -20.38 -6.30 -2.61
N LYS A 106 -21.14 -6.44 -1.52
CA LYS A 106 -21.08 -5.51 -0.37
C LYS A 106 -19.68 -5.47 0.26
N ALA A 107 -19.04 -6.63 0.44
CA ALA A 107 -17.69 -6.70 1.01
C ALA A 107 -16.65 -6.04 0.09
N ILE A 108 -16.71 -6.30 -1.22
CA ILE A 108 -15.80 -5.72 -2.21
C ILE A 108 -15.99 -4.21 -2.32
N GLN A 109 -17.24 -3.73 -2.39
CA GLN A 109 -17.54 -2.29 -2.44
C GLN A 109 -17.06 -1.57 -1.17
N ALA A 110 -17.35 -2.13 0.01
CA ALA A 110 -16.90 -1.55 1.28
C ALA A 110 -15.36 -1.52 1.37
N CYS A 111 -14.69 -2.58 0.91
CA CYS A 111 -13.23 -2.61 0.83
C CYS A 111 -12.70 -1.53 -0.12
N GLY A 112 -13.26 -1.41 -1.33
CA GLY A 112 -12.85 -0.41 -2.31
C GLY A 112 -12.99 1.03 -1.81
N ILE A 113 -14.13 1.35 -1.17
CA ILE A 113 -14.35 2.67 -0.55
C ILE A 113 -13.33 2.92 0.56
N LEU A 114 -13.18 1.96 1.48
CA LEU A 114 -12.28 2.12 2.62
C LEU A 114 -10.81 2.23 2.19
N TYR A 115 -10.39 1.41 1.23
CA TYR A 115 -9.07 1.47 0.65
C TYR A 115 -8.78 2.84 0.01
N THR A 116 -9.74 3.36 -0.76
CA THR A 116 -9.63 4.68 -1.39
C THR A 116 -9.49 5.79 -0.36
N LEU A 117 -10.32 5.78 0.69
CA LEU A 117 -10.24 6.75 1.77
C LEU A 117 -8.89 6.69 2.49
N LEU A 118 -8.39 5.48 2.77
CA LEU A 118 -7.09 5.30 3.41
C LEU A 118 -5.94 5.80 2.52
N ARG A 119 -5.99 5.54 1.20
CA ARG A 119 -5.01 6.06 0.24
C ARG A 119 -5.05 7.58 0.14
N LEU A 120 -6.23 8.20 0.12
CA LEU A 120 -6.35 9.66 0.14
C LEU A 120 -5.76 10.27 1.41
N VAL A 121 -6.01 9.66 2.57
CA VAL A 121 -5.38 10.09 3.83
C VAL A 121 -3.86 9.93 3.77
N SER A 122 -3.34 8.84 3.19
CA SER A 122 -1.90 8.66 2.99
C SER A 122 -1.31 9.74 2.09
N VAL A 123 -1.94 10.04 0.95
CA VAL A 123 -1.47 11.07 0.02
C VAL A 123 -1.50 12.45 0.67
N LEU A 124 -2.58 12.79 1.38
CA LEU A 124 -2.66 14.05 2.13
C LEU A 124 -1.56 14.13 3.19
N SER A 125 -1.32 13.05 3.92
CA SER A 125 -0.29 13.00 4.96
C SER A 125 1.11 13.21 4.37
N VAL A 126 1.40 12.61 3.21
CA VAL A 126 2.67 12.80 2.49
C VAL A 126 2.79 14.22 1.94
N ALA A 127 1.73 14.76 1.33
CA ALA A 127 1.74 16.13 0.79
C ALA A 127 2.01 17.16 1.90
N MET A 128 1.31 17.04 3.04
CA MET A 128 1.54 17.90 4.22
C MET A 128 2.96 17.74 4.77
N PHE A 129 3.51 16.53 4.75
CA PHE A 129 4.88 16.28 5.20
C PHE A 129 5.92 16.92 4.28
N VAL A 130 5.75 16.80 2.95
CA VAL A 130 6.66 17.41 1.96
C VAL A 130 6.61 18.93 2.06
N GLU A 131 5.42 19.51 2.18
CA GLU A 131 5.25 20.97 2.34
C GLU A 131 5.88 21.46 3.66
N TYR A 132 5.72 20.71 4.76
CA TYR A 132 6.31 21.05 6.05
C TYR A 132 7.83 20.85 6.11
N ALA A 133 8.36 19.82 5.45
CA ALA A 133 9.80 19.56 5.37
C ALA A 133 10.55 20.66 4.59
N GLY A 134 9.83 21.43 3.76
CA GLY A 134 10.38 22.46 2.89
C GLY A 134 11.21 21.87 1.76
N ASP A 135 11.52 22.69 0.76
CA ASP A 135 12.49 22.31 -0.27
C ASP A 135 13.90 22.33 0.33
N PRO A 136 14.58 21.18 0.47
CA PRO A 136 15.96 21.18 0.94
C PRO A 136 16.86 22.03 0.04
N ALA A 137 16.56 22.21 -1.25
CA ALA A 137 17.32 23.07 -2.14
C ALA A 137 17.18 24.56 -1.78
N ALA A 138 15.96 25.04 -1.45
CA ALA A 138 15.76 26.41 -0.96
C ALA A 138 16.49 26.65 0.38
N ASN A 139 16.59 25.63 1.22
CA ASN A 139 17.38 25.69 2.46
C ASN A 139 18.90 25.66 2.19
N THR A 140 19.35 25.02 1.11
CA THR A 140 20.78 24.91 0.75
C THR A 140 21.29 26.14 -0.01
N GLU A 141 20.46 26.77 -0.84
CA GLU A 141 20.80 28.03 -1.53
C GLU A 141 20.92 29.20 -0.54
N GLY A 142 20.11 29.22 0.54
CA GLY A 142 20.31 30.14 1.66
C GLY A 142 21.69 29.97 2.32
N LEU A 143 22.14 28.73 2.51
CA LEU A 143 23.47 28.39 3.05
C LEU A 143 24.64 28.71 2.09
N ALA A 144 24.42 28.62 0.77
CA ALA A 144 25.43 28.92 -0.25
C ALA A 144 25.54 30.43 -0.58
N ALA A 145 24.47 31.21 -0.39
CA ALA A 145 24.43 32.65 -0.69
C ALA A 145 25.07 33.54 0.40
N GLY A 146 25.81 32.96 1.36
CA GLY A 146 26.37 33.71 2.48
C GLY A 146 25.30 34.33 3.39
N ALA A 147 24.05 33.81 3.35
CA ALA A 147 23.13 34.07 4.44
C ALA A 147 23.83 33.57 5.72
N PRO A 148 23.76 34.34 6.82
CA PRO A 148 24.34 33.88 8.07
C PRO A 148 23.84 32.46 8.30
N ALA A 149 24.76 31.53 8.60
CA ALA A 149 24.35 30.27 9.18
C ALA A 149 23.31 30.61 10.25
N PRO A 150 22.21 29.86 10.39
CA PRO A 150 21.26 30.13 11.45
C PRO A 150 21.98 29.80 12.77
N GLU A 151 22.83 30.73 13.24
CA GLU A 151 23.78 30.55 14.33
C GLU A 151 23.05 30.42 15.66
N ASP A 152 21.76 30.75 15.70
CA ASP A 152 20.92 30.60 16.88
C ASP A 152 19.52 30.12 16.50
N ILE A 153 19.36 28.92 15.93
CA ILE A 153 18.09 28.22 16.18
C ILE A 153 18.09 27.90 17.68
N PRO A 154 17.21 28.51 18.49
CA PRO A 154 17.24 28.28 19.93
C PRO A 154 17.12 26.78 20.18
N PHE A 155 17.96 26.23 21.05
CA PHE A 155 17.95 24.79 21.40
C PHE A 155 16.53 24.26 21.70
N ILE A 156 15.68 25.11 22.29
CA ILE A 156 14.27 24.80 22.56
C ILE A 156 13.49 24.50 21.27
N VAL A 157 13.71 25.25 20.19
CA VAL A 157 13.05 25.04 18.89
C VAL A 157 13.48 23.71 18.26
N SER A 158 14.78 23.36 18.32
CA SER A 158 15.25 22.07 17.80
C SER A 158 14.72 20.89 18.60
N VAL A 159 14.63 21.01 19.92
CA VAL A 159 14.05 19.96 20.79
C VAL A 159 12.55 19.79 20.50
N ILE A 160 11.80 20.89 20.33
CA ILE A 160 10.37 20.83 19.98
C ILE A 160 10.17 20.16 18.62
N ALA A 161 10.96 20.52 17.61
CA ALA A 161 10.89 19.91 16.28
C ALA A 161 11.19 18.40 16.33
N PHE A 162 12.25 18.00 17.05
CA PHE A 162 12.60 16.59 17.24
C PHE A 162 11.52 15.81 17.99
N ALA A 163 10.98 16.37 19.07
CA ALA A 163 9.88 15.76 19.83
C ALA A 163 8.63 15.61 18.97
N GLY A 164 8.29 16.64 18.18
CA GLY A 164 7.18 16.62 17.23
C GLY A 164 7.34 15.53 16.17
N ALA A 165 8.51 15.44 15.54
CA ALA A 165 8.83 14.39 14.56
C ALA A 165 8.75 12.98 15.17
N THR A 166 9.26 12.81 16.39
CA THR A 166 9.20 11.54 17.11
C THR A 166 7.76 11.15 17.46
N MET A 167 6.95 12.09 17.94
CA MET A 167 5.53 11.85 18.22
C MET A 167 4.75 11.49 16.96
N LEU A 168 5.04 12.17 15.84
CA LEU A 168 4.43 11.86 14.55
C LEU A 168 4.77 10.44 14.11
N LEU A 169 6.05 10.04 14.20
CA LEU A 169 6.50 8.70 13.86
C LEU A 169 5.86 7.62 14.75
N MET A 170 5.83 7.83 16.07
CA MET A 170 5.15 6.91 17.00
C MET A 170 3.64 6.83 16.71
N GLY A 171 3.03 7.97 16.36
CA GLY A 171 1.65 8.08 15.92
C GLY A 171 1.39 7.28 14.65
N SER A 172 2.26 7.39 13.63
CA SER A 172 2.16 6.62 12.38
C SER A 172 2.31 5.11 12.61
N ILE A 173 3.27 4.71 13.46
CA ILE A 173 3.45 3.30 13.85
C ILE A 173 2.19 2.77 14.51
N TRP A 174 1.62 3.51 15.47
CA TRP A 174 0.38 3.12 16.12
C TRP A 174 -0.80 3.07 15.13
N ALA A 175 -0.88 4.07 14.25
CA ALA A 175 -1.97 4.24 13.29
C ALA A 175 -1.94 3.20 12.15
N TYR A 176 -0.83 2.50 11.95
CA TYR A 176 -0.65 1.51 10.89
C TYR A 176 -1.78 0.46 10.79
N ARG A 177 -2.32 0.03 11.93
CA ARG A 177 -3.44 -0.93 11.96
C ARG A 177 -4.72 -0.38 11.31
N TYR A 178 -4.93 0.94 11.32
CA TYR A 178 -6.06 1.58 10.66
C TYR A 178 -5.88 1.57 9.14
N PHE A 179 -4.64 1.74 8.66
CA PHE A 179 -4.30 1.56 7.25
C PHE A 179 -4.55 0.14 6.74
N CYS A 180 -4.60 -0.84 7.64
CA CYS A 180 -4.89 -2.24 7.30
C CYS A 180 -6.39 -2.61 7.37
N LEU A 181 -7.30 -1.67 7.64
CA LEU A 181 -8.72 -1.97 7.85
C LEU A 181 -9.47 -2.47 6.62
N TYR A 182 -8.93 -2.24 5.43
CA TYR A 182 -9.51 -2.79 4.20
C TYR A 182 -9.44 -4.33 4.17
N VAL A 183 -8.44 -4.94 4.82
CA VAL A 183 -8.26 -6.41 4.87
C VAL A 183 -9.41 -7.12 5.60
N PRO A 184 -9.78 -6.80 6.86
CA PRO A 184 -10.93 -7.43 7.52
C PRO A 184 -12.23 -7.24 6.76
N VAL A 185 -12.43 -6.08 6.13
CA VAL A 185 -13.64 -5.77 5.38
C VAL A 185 -13.75 -6.65 4.13
N ALA A 186 -12.65 -6.84 3.38
CA ALA A 186 -12.60 -7.76 2.25
C ALA A 186 -12.92 -9.21 2.67
N LEU A 187 -12.45 -9.61 3.86
CA LEU A 187 -12.74 -10.90 4.48
C LEU A 187 -14.15 -11.00 5.10
N GLY A 188 -15.00 -9.97 4.94
CA GLY A 188 -16.36 -9.97 5.49
C GLY A 188 -16.41 -9.98 7.02
N ARG A 189 -15.35 -9.52 7.69
CA ARG A 189 -15.26 -9.43 9.15
C ARG A 189 -15.62 -8.01 9.61
N SER A 190 -16.21 -7.90 10.80
CA SER A 190 -16.54 -6.59 11.36
C SER A 190 -15.29 -5.84 11.80
N ILE A 191 -15.22 -4.56 11.42
CA ILE A 191 -14.13 -3.63 11.81
C ILE A 191 -13.97 -3.59 13.33
N LYS A 192 -15.09 -3.58 14.08
CA LYS A 192 -15.08 -3.58 15.55
C LYS A 192 -14.36 -4.81 16.13
N SER A 193 -14.61 -5.99 15.56
CA SER A 193 -13.96 -7.23 16.03
C SER A 193 -12.46 -7.21 15.76
N PHE A 194 -12.07 -6.68 14.60
CA PHE A 194 -10.67 -6.47 14.25
C PHE A 194 -9.97 -5.48 15.19
N LEU A 195 -10.53 -4.28 15.38
CA LEU A 195 -9.93 -3.24 16.23
C LEU A 195 -9.79 -3.70 17.69
N LYS A 196 -10.76 -4.48 18.20
CA LYS A 196 -10.66 -5.06 19.54
C LYS A 196 -9.55 -6.11 19.65
N ALA A 197 -9.27 -6.84 18.58
CA ALA A 197 -8.25 -7.89 18.59
C ALA A 197 -6.84 -7.39 18.23
N ALA A 198 -6.75 -6.35 17.40
CA ALA A 198 -5.52 -5.63 17.09
C ALA A 198 -5.25 -4.49 18.11
N PHE A 199 -5.88 -4.54 19.28
CA PHE A 199 -5.72 -3.52 20.32
C PHE A 199 -4.32 -3.65 20.95
N GLY A 200 -3.47 -2.66 20.70
CA GLY A 200 -2.13 -2.55 21.28
C GLY A 200 -1.04 -2.28 20.25
N PHE A 201 0.09 -1.72 20.70
CA PHE A 201 1.24 -1.40 19.86
C PHE A 201 1.87 -2.64 19.22
N LYS A 202 1.88 -3.77 19.93
CA LYS A 202 2.48 -5.02 19.44
C LYS A 202 1.87 -5.47 18.11
N ALA A 203 0.55 -5.33 17.93
CA ALA A 203 -0.12 -5.71 16.69
C ALA A 203 0.32 -4.82 15.52
N SER A 204 0.41 -3.50 15.73
CA SER A 204 0.88 -2.58 14.70
C SER A 204 2.33 -2.87 14.30
N PHE A 205 3.23 -3.10 15.26
CA PHE A 205 4.60 -3.51 14.96
C PHE A 205 4.65 -4.79 14.13
N HIS A 206 3.89 -5.84 14.49
CA HIS A 206 3.87 -7.07 13.70
C HIS A 206 3.39 -6.83 12.28
N MET A 207 2.33 -6.04 12.09
CA MET A 207 1.83 -5.69 10.75
C MET A 207 2.85 -4.89 9.94
N ILE A 208 3.57 -3.95 10.56
CA ILE A 208 4.63 -3.19 9.91
C ILE A 208 5.77 -4.12 9.50
N PHE A 209 6.28 -4.96 10.40
CA PHE A 209 7.37 -5.89 10.09
C PHE A 209 6.98 -6.88 8.99
N VAL A 210 5.77 -7.46 9.02
CA VAL A 210 5.26 -8.30 7.93
C VAL A 210 5.28 -7.53 6.61
N SER A 211 4.82 -6.29 6.61
CA SER A 211 4.74 -5.47 5.41
C SER A 211 6.12 -5.05 4.89
N MET A 212 7.07 -4.73 5.78
CA MET A 212 8.46 -4.45 5.42
C MET A 212 9.13 -5.68 4.80
N LEU A 213 8.91 -6.88 5.36
CA LEU A 213 9.42 -8.13 4.79
C LEU A 213 8.78 -8.42 3.42
N CYS A 214 7.50 -8.08 3.23
CA CYS A 214 6.83 -8.16 1.93
C CYS A 214 7.36 -7.11 0.94
N PHE A 215 7.88 -5.98 1.41
CA PHE A 215 8.40 -4.92 0.55
C PHE A 215 9.87 -5.13 0.15
N MET A 216 10.69 -5.73 1.02
CA MET A 216 12.15 -5.80 0.87
C MET A 216 12.63 -6.36 -0.48
N PRO A 217 12.11 -7.50 -1.00
CA PRO A 217 12.56 -8.02 -2.30
C PRO A 217 12.25 -7.07 -3.46
N PHE A 218 11.10 -6.40 -3.39
CA PHE A 218 10.68 -5.42 -4.39
C PHE A 218 11.53 -4.15 -4.32
N PHE A 219 11.92 -3.72 -3.13
CA PHE A 219 12.80 -2.56 -2.96
C PHE A 219 14.18 -2.79 -3.58
N VAL A 220 14.80 -3.96 -3.34
CA VAL A 220 16.09 -4.33 -3.94
C VAL A 220 15.96 -4.39 -5.47
N PHE A 221 14.91 -5.07 -5.96
CA PHE A 221 14.66 -5.16 -7.41
C PHE A 221 14.45 -3.78 -8.04
N LEU A 222 13.68 -2.91 -7.39
CA LEU A 222 13.41 -1.55 -7.86
C LEU A 222 14.70 -0.72 -7.91
N GLY A 223 15.52 -0.76 -6.86
CA GLY A 223 16.77 -0.01 -6.83
C GLY A 223 17.73 -0.41 -7.94
N MET A 224 17.86 -1.72 -8.20
CA MET A 224 18.66 -2.23 -9.32
C MET A 224 18.08 -1.80 -10.67
N PHE A 225 16.77 -1.96 -10.85
CA PHE A 225 16.11 -1.63 -12.11
C PHE A 225 16.15 -0.13 -12.39
N HIS A 226 15.91 0.73 -11.39
CA HIS A 226 15.93 2.18 -11.56
C HIS A 226 17.32 2.65 -11.99
N GLY A 227 18.39 2.12 -11.39
CA GLY A 227 19.75 2.44 -11.82
C GLY A 227 20.05 2.04 -13.27
N MET A 228 19.57 0.87 -13.70
CA MET A 228 19.68 0.44 -15.11
C MET A 228 18.83 1.29 -16.04
N TRP A 229 17.61 1.65 -15.62
CA TRP A 229 16.68 2.47 -16.36
C TRP A 229 17.24 3.88 -16.56
N ASP A 230 17.78 4.50 -15.52
CA ASP A 230 18.46 5.79 -15.60
C ASP A 230 19.64 5.73 -16.58
N GLN A 231 20.50 4.72 -16.49
CA GLN A 231 21.63 4.59 -17.40
C GLN A 231 21.20 4.47 -18.88
N LEU A 232 20.06 3.81 -19.16
CA LEU A 232 19.58 3.62 -20.52
C LEU A 232 18.98 4.89 -21.13
N PHE A 233 18.32 5.73 -20.33
CA PHE A 233 17.56 6.88 -20.83
C PHE A 233 18.21 8.25 -20.56
N THR A 234 19.20 8.31 -19.65
CA THR A 234 19.94 9.55 -19.35
C THR A 234 21.23 9.67 -20.15
N ASP A 235 21.54 8.70 -21.01
CA ASP A 235 22.68 8.79 -21.94
C ASP A 235 22.45 9.96 -22.92
N PRO A 236 23.29 11.01 -22.90
CA PRO A 236 23.16 12.15 -23.81
C PRO A 236 23.17 11.74 -25.28
N ALA A 237 23.74 10.57 -25.61
CA ALA A 237 23.84 10.08 -26.97
C ALA A 237 22.50 9.57 -27.56
N LEU A 238 21.53 9.20 -26.71
CA LEU A 238 20.28 8.57 -27.15
C LEU A 238 19.09 9.54 -27.25
N SER A 239 19.21 10.76 -26.71
CA SER A 239 18.21 11.84 -26.74
C SER A 239 16.76 11.34 -26.73
N ILE A 240 16.43 10.41 -25.84
CA ILE A 240 15.07 9.87 -25.77
C ILE A 240 14.19 10.92 -25.07
N ASP A 241 13.01 11.15 -25.65
CA ASP A 241 11.98 12.03 -25.13
C ASP A 241 11.68 11.74 -23.64
N GLN A 242 11.90 12.76 -22.79
CA GLN A 242 11.58 12.77 -21.34
C GLN A 242 10.17 12.21 -20.98
N PRO A 243 9.12 12.41 -21.80
CA PRO A 243 7.82 11.77 -21.59
C PRO A 243 7.85 10.23 -21.61
N ILE A 244 8.65 9.60 -22.48
CA ILE A 244 8.72 8.14 -22.59
C ILE A 244 9.36 7.55 -21.34
N TYR A 245 10.45 8.17 -20.88
CA TYR A 245 11.11 7.81 -19.63
C TYR A 245 10.14 7.86 -18.44
N THR A 246 9.40 8.97 -18.31
CA THR A 246 8.43 9.20 -17.23
C THR A 246 7.29 8.20 -17.27
N LEU A 247 6.76 7.88 -18.45
CA LEU A 247 5.69 6.90 -18.59
C LEU A 247 6.19 5.48 -18.25
N GLY A 248 7.37 5.11 -18.73
CA GLY A 248 7.96 3.79 -18.46
C GLY A 248 8.25 3.57 -16.97
N SER A 249 8.81 4.57 -16.28
CA SER A 249 9.05 4.50 -14.84
C SER A 249 7.74 4.40 -14.05
N ALA A 250 6.70 5.15 -14.45
CA ALA A 250 5.40 5.10 -13.80
C ALA A 250 4.68 3.75 -14.00
N VAL A 251 4.81 3.12 -15.17
CA VAL A 251 4.27 1.77 -15.43
C VAL A 251 4.96 0.76 -14.53
N LEU A 252 6.30 0.78 -14.47
CA LEU A 252 7.07 -0.12 -13.62
C LEU A 252 6.69 0.06 -12.14
N GLN A 253 6.67 1.30 -11.66
CA GLN A 253 6.28 1.62 -10.29
C GLN A 253 4.87 1.11 -9.98
N SER A 254 3.94 1.23 -10.94
CA SER A 254 2.57 0.73 -10.81
C SER A 254 2.50 -0.80 -10.67
N VAL A 255 3.27 -1.54 -11.48
CA VAL A 255 3.36 -3.02 -11.38
C VAL A 255 3.85 -3.43 -9.99
N MET A 256 4.91 -2.76 -9.53
CA MET A 256 5.56 -3.05 -8.27
C MET A 256 4.63 -2.75 -7.10
N GLU A 257 4.01 -1.57 -7.08
CA GLU A 257 3.09 -1.17 -6.03
C GLU A 257 1.88 -2.12 -5.93
N LEU A 258 1.32 -2.53 -7.07
CA LEU A 258 0.18 -3.45 -7.09
C LEU A 258 0.57 -4.84 -6.59
N SER A 259 1.77 -5.33 -6.97
CA SER A 259 2.30 -6.62 -6.54
C SER A 259 2.57 -6.64 -5.02
N VAL A 260 3.26 -5.62 -4.51
CA VAL A 260 3.52 -5.44 -3.08
C VAL A 260 2.22 -5.34 -2.31
N SER A 261 1.26 -4.55 -2.80
CA SER A 261 -0.03 -4.35 -2.12
C SER A 261 -0.82 -5.65 -2.02
N ALA A 262 -0.84 -6.47 -3.07
CA ALA A 262 -1.48 -7.79 -3.05
C ALA A 262 -0.81 -8.72 -2.03
N ILE A 263 0.52 -8.84 -2.06
CA ILE A 263 1.28 -9.73 -1.18
C ILE A 263 1.13 -9.30 0.28
N THR A 264 1.26 -8.00 0.54
CA THR A 264 1.12 -7.42 1.88
C THR A 264 -0.29 -7.62 2.42
N ALA A 265 -1.32 -7.34 1.61
CA ALA A 265 -2.71 -7.56 2.01
C ALA A 265 -2.97 -9.03 2.37
N VAL A 266 -2.50 -9.97 1.53
CA VAL A 266 -2.65 -11.41 1.79
C VAL A 266 -1.89 -11.83 3.05
N ALA A 267 -0.65 -11.38 3.24
CA ALA A 267 0.14 -11.68 4.43
C ALA A 267 -0.52 -11.16 5.72
N ILE A 268 -1.07 -9.93 5.69
CA ILE A 268 -1.86 -9.38 6.80
C ILE A 268 -3.13 -10.21 7.02
N GLY A 269 -3.79 -10.65 5.95
CA GLY A 269 -4.93 -11.57 6.04
C GLY A 269 -4.58 -12.88 6.74
N VAL A 270 -3.40 -13.45 6.45
CA VAL A 270 -2.90 -14.68 7.10
C VAL A 270 -2.67 -14.42 8.58
N TYR A 271 -1.98 -13.32 8.92
CA TYR A 271 -1.77 -12.89 10.30
C TYR A 271 -3.11 -12.76 11.06
N MET A 272 -4.12 -12.16 10.44
CA MET A 272 -5.43 -11.99 11.06
C MET A 272 -6.13 -13.33 11.30
N MET A 273 -6.10 -14.24 10.34
CA MET A 273 -6.74 -15.55 10.47
C MET A 273 -6.05 -16.42 11.52
N ASP A 274 -4.71 -16.41 11.57
CA ASP A 274 -3.93 -17.26 12.47
C ASP A 274 -3.79 -16.70 13.89
N VAL A 275 -3.57 -15.40 14.04
CA VAL A 275 -3.26 -14.80 15.35
C VAL A 275 -4.50 -14.17 15.98
N VAL A 276 -5.25 -13.39 15.22
CA VAL A 276 -6.37 -12.61 15.76
C VAL A 276 -7.60 -13.47 16.03
N TYR A 277 -7.96 -14.38 15.11
CA TYR A 277 -9.22 -15.12 15.22
C TYR A 277 -9.12 -16.50 15.88
N LYS A 278 -7.96 -17.19 15.85
CA LYS A 278 -7.81 -18.48 16.55
C LYS A 278 -7.92 -18.37 18.07
N HIS A 279 -7.58 -17.22 18.65
CA HIS A 279 -7.57 -17.03 20.11
C HIS A 279 -8.95 -16.81 20.76
N LYS A 280 -10.03 -16.62 19.99
CA LYS A 280 -11.40 -16.46 20.55
C LYS A 280 -12.22 -17.75 20.64
N LYS A 281 -11.68 -18.89 20.20
CA LYS A 281 -12.36 -20.20 20.26
C LYS A 281 -12.00 -21.02 21.52
N LYS A 282 -11.39 -20.39 22.52
CA LYS A 282 -11.14 -20.96 23.86
C LYS A 282 -11.82 -20.08 24.88
#